data_AF-A0A097PSF5-F1
#
_entry.id   AF-A0A097PSF5-F1
#
_cell.length_a   1.000
_cell.length_b   1.000
_cell.length_c   1.000
_cell.angle_alpha   90.00
_cell.angle_beta   90.00
_cell.angle_gamma   90.00
#
_symmetry.space_group_name_H-M   'P 1'
#
loop_
_entity.id
_entity.type
_entity.pdbx_description
1 polymer ?
#
loop_
_entity_poly.entity_id
_entity_poly.type
_entity_poly.pdbx_seq_one_letter_code
_entity_poly.pdbx_strand_id
1 'polypeptide(L)'
;LPDAFLQFLETNGLDPSIYTPRYIRLKPGIEEVEAEVKCKLEKLEWLPGFYSLPPHVQIAGSRAYREGKIYGIDAASGAAVMALNISPGDHVLDLCAAPGAKLCMILDLLGDSGSVAGVDVARHRLAACRTMLQKYMIGGRCRLFVADGTAFSVIPSGFKEWTSRRPWKERKKANKELIYYGQHSGVVGLTKGELGYDKVLVDAECTHDGSVKHIQKFEDWGWGTLQRRVLDAERTDDLHTLQLNLLTNGFRLLKVGGSLVYSTCSLTIAQNEDVVEQFLKENETAELTEIDAASDWPCKGGRIPKTWRFDPLTSQTSGLFVAKFTKV
;
A
#
# COMPACT_ATOMS: atom_id res chain seq x y z
N LEU A 1 7.98 -7.19 -26.67
CA LEU A 1 6.64 -7.46 -26.10
C LEU A 1 5.81 -8.23 -27.13
N PRO A 2 5.00 -9.24 -26.77
CA PRO A 2 4.10 -9.95 -27.69
C PRO A 2 2.97 -9.04 -28.19
N ASP A 3 2.42 -9.35 -29.36
CA ASP A 3 1.37 -8.54 -30.00
C ASP A 3 0.13 -8.35 -29.12
N ALA A 4 -0.29 -9.37 -28.36
CA ALA A 4 -1.43 -9.24 -27.44
C ALA A 4 -1.18 -8.26 -26.28
N PHE A 5 0.08 -8.14 -25.81
CA PHE A 5 0.43 -7.18 -24.76
C PHE A 5 0.68 -5.79 -25.32
N LEU A 6 1.26 -5.69 -26.52
CA LEU A 6 1.34 -4.42 -27.26
C LEU A 6 -0.07 -3.89 -27.57
N GLN A 7 -0.99 -4.75 -27.97
CA GLN A 7 -2.39 -4.41 -28.20
C GLN A 7 -3.11 -4.05 -26.89
N PHE A 8 -2.81 -4.72 -25.77
CA PHE A 8 -3.30 -4.29 -24.45
C PHE A 8 -2.78 -2.90 -24.08
N LEU A 9 -1.49 -2.63 -24.30
CA LEU A 9 -0.89 -1.31 -24.06
C LEU A 9 -1.52 -0.26 -24.98
N GLU A 10 -1.66 -0.51 -26.29
CA GLU A 10 -2.34 0.37 -27.24
C GLU A 10 -3.82 0.61 -26.90
N THR A 11 -4.56 -0.44 -26.55
CA THR A 11 -5.98 -0.35 -26.15
C THR A 11 -6.15 0.49 -24.88
N ASN A 12 -5.13 0.55 -24.03
CA ASN A 12 -5.08 1.38 -22.83
C ASN A 12 -4.27 2.68 -23.02
N GLY A 13 -3.82 3.01 -24.25
CA GLY A 13 -3.11 4.25 -24.58
C GLY A 13 -1.68 4.37 -24.04
N LEU A 14 -0.94 3.26 -23.91
CA LEU A 14 0.39 3.20 -23.32
C LEU A 14 1.49 2.87 -24.34
N ASP A 15 2.59 3.62 -24.31
CA ASP A 15 3.77 3.41 -25.17
C ASP A 15 4.72 2.34 -24.57
N PRO A 16 5.19 1.36 -25.36
CA PRO A 16 6.17 0.35 -24.95
C PRO A 16 7.55 0.89 -24.52
N SER A 17 7.91 2.11 -24.93
CA SER A 17 9.23 2.72 -24.69
C SER A 17 9.40 3.37 -23.32
N ILE A 18 8.39 3.27 -22.44
CA ILE A 18 8.34 4.04 -21.19
C ILE A 18 9.25 3.42 -20.11
N TYR A 19 10.53 3.80 -20.14
CA TYR A 19 11.41 3.72 -18.97
C TYR A 19 10.99 4.83 -17.98
N THR A 20 10.08 4.50 -17.06
CA THR A 20 9.72 5.41 -15.96
C THR A 20 10.89 5.62 -15.00
N PRO A 21 11.10 6.82 -14.46
CA PRO A 21 12.06 7.06 -13.38
C PRO A 21 11.78 6.14 -12.18
N ARG A 22 12.84 5.77 -11.44
CA ARG A 22 12.68 5.10 -10.15
C ARG A 22 12.44 6.16 -9.09
N TYR A 23 11.62 5.84 -8.09
CA TYR A 23 11.36 6.76 -7.00
C TYR A 23 11.92 6.25 -5.69
N ILE A 24 12.41 7.18 -4.89
CA ILE A 24 12.74 6.98 -3.48
C ILE A 24 11.98 7.95 -2.62
N ARG A 25 11.77 7.56 -1.38
CA ARG A 25 11.31 8.43 -0.32
C ARG A 25 12.42 8.62 0.71
N LEU A 26 12.63 9.86 1.13
CA LEU A 26 13.45 10.20 2.28
C LEU A 26 12.60 10.10 3.55
N LYS A 27 13.18 9.55 4.62
CA LYS A 27 12.52 9.56 5.93
C LYS A 27 12.37 10.99 6.46
N PRO A 28 11.36 11.26 7.30
CA PRO A 28 11.21 12.56 7.95
C PRO A 28 12.50 13.01 8.65
N GLY A 29 12.87 14.28 8.47
CA GLY A 29 14.08 14.88 9.06
C GLY A 29 15.40 14.63 8.29
N ILE A 30 15.36 13.94 7.15
CA ILE A 30 16.52 13.76 6.27
C ILE A 30 16.44 14.78 5.13
N GLU A 31 17.48 15.61 4.97
CA GLU A 31 17.51 16.69 3.98
C GLU A 31 18.50 16.45 2.83
N GLU A 32 19.63 15.78 3.06
CA GLU A 32 20.68 15.61 2.04
C GLU A 32 21.23 14.17 1.99
N VAL A 33 21.05 13.50 0.85
CA VAL A 33 21.54 12.13 0.61
C VAL A 33 22.23 11.96 -0.76
N GLU A 34 22.31 13.02 -1.57
CA GLU A 34 22.81 12.98 -2.95
C GLU A 34 24.27 12.48 -3.01
N ALA A 35 25.12 12.95 -2.09
CA ALA A 35 26.51 12.50 -1.97
C ALA A 35 26.62 11.00 -1.64
N GLU A 36 25.70 10.47 -0.82
CA GLU A 36 25.68 9.05 -0.44
C GLU A 36 25.14 8.17 -1.56
N VAL A 37 24.18 8.67 -2.34
CA VAL A 37 23.57 7.98 -3.50
C VAL A 37 24.40 8.16 -4.77
N LYS A 38 25.35 9.11 -4.78
CA LYS A 38 26.21 9.49 -5.91
C LYS A 38 25.40 9.90 -7.15
N CYS A 39 24.30 10.60 -6.93
CA CYS A 39 23.40 11.06 -7.97
C CYS A 39 22.65 12.29 -7.48
N LYS A 40 22.46 13.27 -8.37
CA LYS A 40 21.55 14.38 -8.12
C LYS A 40 20.11 13.84 -8.16
N LEU A 41 19.34 14.17 -7.13
CA LEU A 41 17.97 13.75 -6.97
C LEU A 41 17.03 14.85 -7.46
N GLU A 42 15.99 14.49 -8.19
CA GLU A 42 14.96 15.45 -8.60
C GLU A 42 13.77 15.34 -7.65
N LYS A 43 13.49 16.41 -6.91
CA LYS A 43 12.35 16.45 -5.98
C LYS A 43 11.03 16.40 -6.75
N LEU A 44 10.06 15.63 -6.25
CA LEU A 44 8.69 15.65 -6.76
C LEU A 44 7.91 16.75 -6.03
N GLU A 45 7.54 17.82 -6.72
CA GLU A 45 6.81 18.93 -6.11
C GLU A 45 5.40 18.54 -5.63
N TRP A 46 4.74 17.64 -6.36
CA TRP A 46 3.39 17.16 -6.02
C TRP A 46 3.36 16.09 -4.91
N LEU A 47 4.53 15.56 -4.50
CA LEU A 47 4.62 14.51 -3.49
C LEU A 47 5.78 14.75 -2.51
N PRO A 48 5.51 15.39 -1.36
CA PRO A 48 6.55 15.73 -0.39
C PRO A 48 7.38 14.53 0.07
N GLY A 49 8.71 14.72 0.12
CA GLY A 49 9.67 13.69 0.54
C GLY A 49 10.00 12.64 -0.52
N PHE A 50 9.43 12.74 -1.72
CA PHE A 50 9.75 11.86 -2.84
C PHE A 50 10.72 12.50 -3.83
N TYR A 51 11.58 11.65 -4.39
CA TYR A 51 12.59 12.05 -5.37
C TYR A 51 12.67 11.03 -6.51
N SER A 52 12.83 11.56 -7.72
CA SER A 52 13.10 10.83 -8.95
C SER A 52 14.58 10.43 -8.99
N LEU A 53 14.84 9.24 -9.53
CA LEU A 53 16.15 8.66 -9.77
C LEU A 53 16.21 8.12 -11.19
N PRO A 54 17.33 8.33 -11.89
CA PRO A 54 17.58 7.65 -13.15
C PRO A 54 17.55 6.12 -12.97
N PRO A 55 17.02 5.38 -13.96
CA PRO A 55 16.79 3.93 -13.84
C PRO A 55 18.07 3.10 -13.66
N HIS A 56 19.23 3.63 -14.01
CA HIS A 56 20.53 2.96 -13.83
C HIS A 56 21.12 3.11 -12.41
N VAL A 57 20.65 4.09 -11.61
CA VAL A 57 21.25 4.42 -10.30
C VAL A 57 20.79 3.47 -9.20
N GLN A 58 21.64 2.55 -8.77
CA GLN A 58 21.30 1.56 -7.74
C GLN A 58 21.48 2.12 -6.33
N ILE A 59 20.38 2.24 -5.57
CA ILE A 59 20.45 2.73 -4.19
C ILE A 59 20.91 1.66 -3.19
N ALA A 60 20.83 0.36 -3.54
CA ALA A 60 21.07 -0.73 -2.58
C ALA A 60 22.46 -0.70 -1.92
N GLY A 61 23.48 -0.24 -2.66
CA GLY A 61 24.85 -0.10 -2.18
C GLY A 61 25.14 1.22 -1.45
N SER A 62 24.23 2.20 -1.51
CA SER A 62 24.45 3.52 -0.92
C SER A 62 24.47 3.45 0.60
N ARG A 63 25.20 4.38 1.22
CA ARG A 63 25.20 4.54 2.68
C ARG A 63 23.79 4.90 3.17
N ALA A 64 23.12 5.82 2.47
CA ALA A 64 21.79 6.30 2.82
C ALA A 64 20.76 5.16 2.87
N TYR A 65 20.81 4.22 1.91
CA TYR A 65 19.91 3.08 1.91
C TYR A 65 20.26 2.05 2.99
N ARG A 66 21.55 1.79 3.25
CA ARG A 66 22.00 0.83 4.27
C ARG A 66 21.69 1.31 5.69
N GLU A 67 21.84 2.60 5.95
CA GLU A 67 21.50 3.25 7.22
C GLU A 67 19.99 3.54 7.36
N GLY A 68 19.19 3.20 6.35
CA GLY A 68 17.74 3.32 6.41
C GLY A 68 17.20 4.75 6.28
N LYS A 69 17.99 5.71 5.78
CA LYS A 69 17.57 7.10 5.53
C LYS A 69 16.60 7.22 4.36
N ILE A 70 16.71 6.30 3.40
CA ILE A 70 15.89 6.24 2.19
C ILE A 70 15.35 4.84 1.92
N TYR A 71 14.22 4.75 1.23
CA TYR A 71 13.73 3.51 0.68
C TYR A 71 13.02 3.70 -0.65
N GLY A 72 13.06 2.65 -1.47
CA GLY A 72 12.41 2.65 -2.78
C GLY A 72 10.92 2.37 -2.64
N ILE A 73 10.11 3.22 -3.24
CA ILE A 73 8.65 3.10 -3.34
C ILE A 73 8.23 3.90 -4.56
N ASP A 74 7.30 3.37 -5.36
CA ASP A 74 6.76 4.08 -6.51
C ASP A 74 5.96 5.32 -6.05
N ALA A 75 6.06 6.44 -6.76
CA ALA A 75 5.41 7.68 -6.34
C ALA A 75 3.88 7.56 -6.31
N ALA A 76 3.25 6.79 -7.21
CA ALA A 76 1.81 6.55 -7.13
C ALA A 76 1.44 5.77 -5.87
N SER A 77 2.26 4.78 -5.48
CA SER A 77 2.08 4.07 -4.20
C SER A 77 2.20 5.00 -2.99
N GLY A 78 3.05 6.03 -3.08
CA GLY A 78 3.12 7.11 -2.11
C GLY A 78 1.85 7.95 -2.06
N ALA A 79 1.30 8.31 -3.22
CA ALA A 79 0.05 9.06 -3.33
C ALA A 79 -1.12 8.34 -2.65
N ALA A 80 -1.24 7.02 -2.83
CA ALA A 80 -2.26 6.22 -2.13
C ALA A 80 -2.15 6.30 -0.60
N VAL A 81 -0.93 6.34 -0.05
CA VAL A 81 -0.73 6.53 1.40
C VAL A 81 -1.06 7.97 1.81
N MET A 82 -0.70 8.97 1.01
CA MET A 82 -1.06 10.37 1.25
C MET A 82 -2.58 10.61 1.24
N ALA A 83 -3.32 9.86 0.40
CA ALA A 83 -4.78 9.94 0.33
C ALA A 83 -5.48 9.63 1.66
N LEU A 84 -4.87 8.80 2.53
CA LEU A 84 -5.41 8.47 3.86
C LEU A 84 -5.45 9.69 4.77
N ASN A 85 -4.61 10.69 4.53
CA ASN A 85 -4.43 11.86 5.39
C ASN A 85 -4.22 11.46 6.86
N ILE A 86 -3.13 10.72 7.10
CA ILE A 86 -2.79 10.16 8.41
C ILE A 86 -2.31 11.28 9.34
N SER A 87 -2.86 11.31 10.55
CA SER A 87 -2.47 12.22 11.62
C SER A 87 -1.78 11.49 12.76
N PRO A 88 -0.85 12.13 13.49
CA PRO A 88 -0.31 11.56 14.72
C PRO A 88 -1.42 11.18 15.70
N GLY A 89 -1.42 9.93 16.16
CA GLY A 89 -2.44 9.39 17.06
C GLY A 89 -3.40 8.41 16.38
N ASP A 90 -3.49 8.42 15.04
CA ASP A 90 -4.36 7.51 14.31
C ASP A 90 -4.01 6.04 14.54
N HIS A 91 -5.04 5.19 14.61
CA HIS A 91 -4.87 3.75 14.50
C HIS A 91 -5.15 3.31 13.06
N VAL A 92 -4.11 2.83 12.40
CA VAL A 92 -4.13 2.51 10.97
C VAL A 92 -4.08 0.99 10.73
N LEU A 93 -4.92 0.49 9.83
CA LEU A 93 -4.88 -0.88 9.32
C LEU A 93 -4.37 -0.88 7.88
N ASP A 94 -3.40 -1.73 7.58
CA ASP A 94 -2.99 -2.07 6.21
C ASP A 94 -3.33 -3.54 5.98
N LEU A 95 -4.37 -3.80 5.18
CA LEU A 95 -4.99 -5.13 5.07
C LEU A 95 -4.23 -6.07 4.13
N CYS A 96 -3.29 -5.54 3.34
CA CYS A 96 -2.47 -6.25 2.35
C CYS A 96 -1.02 -5.73 2.43
N ALA A 97 -0.45 -5.78 3.62
CA ALA A 97 0.69 -4.96 4.01
C ALA A 97 2.03 -5.37 3.38
N ALA A 98 2.19 -6.62 2.95
CA ALA A 98 3.50 -7.07 2.48
C ALA A 98 3.73 -6.64 1.01
N PRO A 99 4.96 -6.24 0.60
CA PRO A 99 6.22 -6.38 1.31
C PRO A 99 6.52 -5.29 2.34
N GLY A 100 5.70 -4.25 2.49
CA GLY A 100 5.79 -3.31 3.62
C GLY A 100 6.20 -1.87 3.30
N ALA A 101 6.37 -1.48 2.04
CA ALA A 101 6.79 -0.12 1.71
C ALA A 101 5.74 0.95 2.08
N LYS A 102 4.45 0.70 1.77
CA LYS A 102 3.34 1.56 2.18
C LYS A 102 3.18 1.57 3.70
N LEU A 103 3.22 0.40 4.34
CA LEU A 103 3.26 0.26 5.81
C LEU A 103 4.38 1.07 6.48
N CYS A 104 5.60 1.08 5.91
CA CYS A 104 6.71 1.88 6.40
C CYS A 104 6.40 3.38 6.30
N MET A 105 5.80 3.82 5.19
CA MET A 105 5.38 5.21 5.01
C MET A 105 4.28 5.62 5.99
N ILE A 106 3.30 4.75 6.24
CA ILE A 106 2.26 4.96 7.27
C ILE A 106 2.91 5.20 8.64
N LEU A 107 3.88 4.36 9.03
CA LEU A 107 4.61 4.51 10.29
C LEU A 107 5.41 5.81 10.38
N ASP A 108 6.06 6.22 9.29
CA ASP A 108 6.78 7.50 9.24
C ASP A 108 5.84 8.71 9.41
N LEU A 109 4.61 8.64 8.87
CA LEU A 109 3.61 9.71 8.99
C LEU A 109 2.96 9.78 10.38
N LEU A 110 2.79 8.63 11.06
CA LEU A 110 2.28 8.58 12.43
C LEU A 110 3.25 9.17 13.45
N GLY A 111 4.56 9.04 13.20
CA GLY A 111 5.60 9.47 14.13
C GLY A 111 5.50 8.75 15.48
N ASP A 112 5.39 9.52 16.56
CA ASP A 112 5.51 9.03 17.94
C ASP A 112 4.16 8.73 18.62
N SER A 113 3.03 8.74 17.90
CA SER A 113 1.71 8.42 18.47
C SER A 113 0.85 7.58 17.52
N GLY A 114 -0.14 6.86 18.08
CA GLY A 114 -0.99 5.94 17.31
C GLY A 114 -0.41 4.52 17.19
N SER A 115 -0.98 3.72 16.27
CA SER A 115 -0.53 2.34 16.04
C SER A 115 -0.85 1.84 14.63
N VAL A 116 -0.05 0.91 14.12
CA VAL A 116 -0.31 0.27 12.82
C VAL A 116 -0.52 -1.23 12.98
N ALA A 117 -1.54 -1.78 12.34
CA ALA A 117 -1.67 -3.21 12.11
C ALA A 117 -1.46 -3.51 10.62
N GLY A 118 -0.49 -4.36 10.30
CA GLY A 118 -0.28 -4.88 8.94
C GLY A 118 -0.74 -6.33 8.85
N VAL A 119 -1.53 -6.66 7.84
CA VAL A 119 -2.08 -8.00 7.61
C VAL A 119 -1.66 -8.49 6.23
N ASP A 120 -1.30 -9.76 6.12
CA ASP A 120 -1.09 -10.41 4.82
C ASP A 120 -1.19 -11.93 4.98
N VAL A 121 -1.72 -12.63 3.98
CA VAL A 121 -1.86 -14.09 4.02
C VAL A 121 -0.49 -14.78 3.85
N ALA A 122 0.45 -14.15 3.15
CA ALA A 122 1.73 -14.74 2.78
C ALA A 122 2.79 -14.48 3.86
N ARG A 123 2.97 -15.46 4.76
CA ARG A 123 3.99 -15.42 5.83
C ARG A 123 5.39 -15.02 5.36
N HIS A 124 5.83 -15.51 4.19
CA HIS A 124 7.16 -15.21 3.66
C HIS A 124 7.28 -13.74 3.20
N ARG A 125 6.22 -13.15 2.63
CA ARG A 125 6.20 -11.72 2.28
C ARG A 125 6.22 -10.85 3.54
N LEU A 126 5.49 -11.23 4.59
CA LEU A 126 5.55 -10.52 5.88
C LEU A 126 6.90 -10.66 6.59
N ALA A 127 7.64 -11.74 6.36
CA ALA A 127 9.02 -11.82 6.85
C ALA A 127 9.90 -10.72 6.23
N ALA A 128 9.72 -10.41 4.94
CA ALA A 128 10.39 -9.29 4.29
C ALA A 128 9.94 -7.94 4.85
N CYS A 129 8.63 -7.77 5.11
CA CYS A 129 8.09 -6.59 5.80
C CYS A 129 8.75 -6.39 7.17
N ARG A 130 8.85 -7.44 7.98
CA ARG A 130 9.56 -7.40 9.26
C ARG A 130 11.02 -6.96 9.12
N THR A 131 11.73 -7.46 8.10
CA THR A 131 13.10 -7.04 7.82
C THR A 131 13.18 -5.55 7.46
N MET A 132 12.22 -5.03 6.68
CA MET A 132 12.13 -3.59 6.40
C MET A 132 11.90 -2.78 7.68
N LEU A 133 10.94 -3.17 8.52
CA LEU A 133 10.67 -2.48 9.79
C LEU A 133 11.88 -2.43 10.72
N GLN A 134 12.65 -3.51 10.79
CA GLN A 134 13.90 -3.58 11.55
C GLN A 134 14.98 -2.69 10.94
N LYS A 135 15.20 -2.79 9.63
CA LYS A 135 16.20 -2.01 8.91
C LYS A 135 15.97 -0.50 9.06
N TYR A 136 14.72 -0.06 8.94
CA TYR A 136 14.36 1.35 9.03
C TYR A 136 14.12 1.83 10.46
N MET A 137 14.17 0.93 11.45
CA MET A 137 13.95 1.22 12.87
C MET A 137 12.59 1.89 13.17
N ILE A 138 11.54 1.51 12.44
CA ILE A 138 10.19 2.13 12.53
C ILE A 138 9.10 1.18 13.01
N GLY A 139 9.42 -0.08 13.31
CA GLY A 139 8.43 -1.06 13.72
C GLY A 139 7.89 -0.89 15.15
N GLY A 140 8.34 0.10 15.92
CA GLY A 140 8.00 0.28 17.34
C GLY A 140 6.51 0.32 17.64
N ARG A 141 5.67 0.77 16.69
CA ARG A 141 4.21 0.89 16.83
C ARG A 141 3.41 -0.06 15.93
N CYS A 142 4.09 -1.01 15.30
CA CYS A 142 3.50 -1.92 14.32
C CYS A 142 3.21 -3.31 14.90
N ARG A 143 2.10 -3.91 14.50
CA ARG A 143 1.78 -5.34 14.70
C ARG A 143 1.59 -5.98 13.33
N LEU A 144 2.26 -7.10 13.06
CA LEU A 144 2.07 -7.85 11.81
C LEU A 144 1.31 -9.15 12.05
N PHE A 145 0.27 -9.39 11.26
CA PHE A 145 -0.59 -10.55 11.32
C PHE A 145 -0.53 -11.35 10.03
N VAL A 146 -0.17 -12.63 10.12
CA VAL A 146 -0.39 -13.61 9.06
C VAL A 146 -1.83 -14.08 9.16
N ALA A 147 -2.71 -13.52 8.34
CA ALA A 147 -4.13 -13.82 8.33
C ALA A 147 -4.74 -13.52 6.96
N ASP A 148 -5.93 -14.06 6.71
CA ASP A 148 -6.75 -13.68 5.56
C ASP A 148 -7.37 -12.30 5.80
N GLY A 149 -7.05 -11.35 4.93
CA GLY A 149 -7.55 -9.98 5.00
C GLY A 149 -9.07 -9.88 4.87
N THR A 150 -9.72 -10.83 4.18
CA THR A 150 -11.18 -10.83 4.00
C THR A 150 -11.95 -11.20 5.28
N ALA A 151 -11.29 -11.91 6.21
CA ALA A 151 -11.88 -12.38 7.45
C ALA A 151 -11.22 -11.77 8.72
N PHE A 152 -10.21 -10.92 8.54
CA PHE A 152 -9.50 -10.30 9.65
C PHE A 152 -10.44 -9.49 10.56
N SER A 153 -10.27 -9.60 11.87
CA SER A 153 -11.20 -9.02 12.86
C SER A 153 -10.53 -8.43 14.11
N VAL A 154 -9.20 -8.36 14.14
CA VAL A 154 -8.49 -7.79 15.29
C VAL A 154 -8.55 -6.27 15.23
N ILE A 155 -9.01 -5.66 16.32
CA ILE A 155 -9.11 -4.20 16.47
C ILE A 155 -7.91 -3.62 17.26
N PRO A 156 -7.68 -2.30 17.18
CA PRO A 156 -6.79 -1.61 18.12
C PRO A 156 -7.29 -1.85 19.55
N SER A 157 -6.49 -2.52 20.36
CA SER A 157 -6.82 -2.80 21.74
C SER A 157 -5.55 -2.83 22.57
N GLY A 158 -5.68 -2.41 23.83
CA GLY A 158 -4.58 -2.37 24.76
C GLY A 158 -4.16 -3.76 25.19
N PHE A 159 -3.01 -4.20 24.69
CA PHE A 159 -2.29 -5.31 25.29
C PHE A 159 -1.25 -4.74 26.25
N LYS A 160 -1.17 -5.31 27.46
CA LYS A 160 -0.02 -5.10 28.35
C LYS A 160 1.25 -5.39 27.56
N GLU A 161 2.13 -4.39 27.52
CA GLU A 161 3.51 -4.38 27.05
C GLU A 161 4.02 -5.76 26.60
N TRP A 162 4.20 -5.96 25.30
CA TRP A 162 4.78 -7.20 24.81
C TRP A 162 6.28 -7.18 25.11
N THR A 163 6.70 -8.12 25.95
CA THR A 163 8.11 -8.41 26.13
C THR A 163 8.44 -9.72 25.41
N SER A 164 9.57 -9.77 24.72
CA SER A 164 10.11 -11.00 24.12
C SER A 164 10.34 -12.12 25.16
N ARG A 165 10.23 -11.80 26.46
CA ARG A 165 10.46 -12.68 27.61
C ARG A 165 9.22 -13.42 28.12
N ARG A 166 8.09 -13.42 27.42
CA ARG A 166 6.92 -14.22 27.86
C ARG A 166 7.25 -15.72 27.91
N PRO A 167 6.81 -16.45 28.95
CA PRO A 167 6.97 -17.89 29.06
C PRO A 167 6.35 -18.61 27.85
N TRP A 168 6.96 -19.71 27.40
CA TRP A 168 6.54 -20.52 26.25
C TRP A 168 5.03 -20.87 26.25
N LYS A 169 4.42 -21.06 27.43
CA LYS A 169 2.98 -21.35 27.58
C LYS A 169 2.07 -20.19 27.15
N GLU A 170 2.47 -18.93 27.36
CA GLU A 170 1.72 -17.76 26.90
C GLU A 170 1.89 -17.53 25.39
N ARG A 171 3.08 -17.84 24.85
CA ARG A 171 3.36 -17.78 23.40
C ARG A 171 2.49 -18.76 22.61
N LYS A 172 2.16 -19.91 23.19
CA LYS A 172 1.27 -20.92 22.59
C LYS A 172 -0.22 -20.51 22.64
N LYS A 173 -0.58 -19.58 23.53
CA LYS A 173 -1.95 -19.06 23.73
C LYS A 173 -2.21 -17.76 22.97
N ALA A 174 -1.17 -16.98 22.66
CA ALA A 174 -1.26 -15.85 21.74
C ALA A 174 -1.66 -16.35 20.34
N ASN A 175 -2.60 -15.64 19.69
CA ASN A 175 -3.10 -16.00 18.35
C ASN A 175 -1.95 -16.35 17.42
N LYS A 176 -2.03 -17.52 16.76
CA LYS A 176 -1.01 -18.08 15.84
C LYS A 176 -0.69 -17.17 14.64
N GLU A 177 -1.41 -16.06 14.52
CA GLU A 177 -1.38 -15.10 13.42
C GLU A 177 -0.41 -13.93 13.68
N LEU A 178 -0.15 -13.53 14.93
CA LEU A 178 0.75 -12.40 15.22
C LEU A 178 2.23 -12.81 15.10
N ILE A 179 2.96 -12.22 14.15
CA ILE A 179 4.36 -12.57 13.87
C ILE A 179 5.39 -11.47 14.18
N TYR A 180 4.94 -10.24 14.39
CA TYR A 180 5.78 -9.12 14.80
C TYR A 180 5.00 -8.19 15.73
N TYR A 181 5.68 -7.68 16.74
CA TYR A 181 5.11 -6.75 17.71
C TYR A 181 6.15 -5.69 18.07
N GLY A 182 5.82 -4.43 17.79
CA GLY A 182 6.59 -3.28 18.20
C GLY A 182 6.39 -2.96 19.68
N GLN A 183 7.45 -2.62 20.41
CA GLN A 183 7.40 -2.36 21.86
C GLN A 183 6.29 -1.37 22.29
N HIS A 184 5.98 -0.39 21.45
CA HIS A 184 5.02 0.69 21.68
C HIS A 184 3.71 0.52 20.89
N SER A 185 3.44 -0.66 20.31
CA SER A 185 2.25 -0.92 19.49
C SER A 185 0.99 -1.23 20.30
N GLY A 186 1.08 -1.27 21.64
CA GLY A 186 -0.06 -1.43 22.53
C GLY A 186 -0.79 -0.10 22.72
N VAL A 187 -2.11 -0.10 22.59
CA VAL A 187 -2.91 1.11 22.79
C VAL A 187 -3.30 1.24 24.27
N VAL A 188 -2.85 2.27 24.98
CA VAL A 188 -3.26 2.51 26.37
C VAL A 188 -4.52 3.38 26.36
N GLY A 189 -5.61 2.95 27.03
CA GLY A 189 -6.73 3.82 27.39
C GLY A 189 -7.98 3.84 26.50
N LEU A 190 -8.13 2.94 25.51
CA LEU A 190 -9.35 2.91 24.68
C LEU A 190 -10.60 2.53 25.47
N THR A 191 -11.65 3.34 25.34
CA THR A 191 -12.99 3.04 25.88
C THR A 191 -13.77 2.15 24.92
N LYS A 192 -14.76 1.40 25.42
CA LYS A 192 -15.59 0.46 24.62
C LYS A 192 -16.34 1.12 23.44
N GLY A 193 -16.40 2.46 23.35
CA GLY A 193 -17.03 3.19 22.25
C GLY A 193 -16.09 3.54 21.08
N GLU A 194 -14.77 3.36 21.23
CA GLU A 194 -13.74 3.75 20.25
C GLU A 194 -13.19 2.52 19.49
N LEU A 195 -13.99 1.48 19.32
CA LEU A 195 -13.58 0.20 18.72
C LEU A 195 -13.51 0.35 17.19
N GLY A 196 -12.30 0.26 16.63
CA GLY A 196 -12.08 0.26 15.19
C GLY A 196 -10.79 0.97 14.80
N TYR A 197 -10.54 1.10 13.51
CA TYR A 197 -9.42 1.86 12.96
C TYR A 197 -9.89 3.24 12.49
N ASP A 198 -9.06 4.26 12.71
CA ASP A 198 -9.29 5.62 12.22
C ASP A 198 -9.07 5.68 10.71
N LYS A 199 -8.09 4.89 10.23
CA LYS A 199 -7.66 4.82 8.83
C LYS A 199 -7.47 3.36 8.39
N VAL A 200 -7.90 3.04 7.17
CA VAL A 200 -7.71 1.70 6.60
C VAL A 200 -7.15 1.81 5.18
N LEU A 201 -6.05 1.12 4.90
CA LEU A 201 -5.51 0.93 3.56
C LEU A 201 -5.84 -0.47 3.06
N VAL A 202 -6.45 -0.54 1.89
CA VAL A 202 -6.64 -1.78 1.12
C VAL A 202 -5.88 -1.63 -0.20
N ASP A 203 -4.58 -1.97 -0.17
CA ASP A 203 -3.73 -2.12 -1.36
C ASP A 203 -3.92 -3.55 -1.91
N ALA A 204 -5.02 -3.75 -2.62
CA ALA A 204 -5.53 -5.09 -2.89
C ALA A 204 -4.64 -5.88 -3.86
N GLU A 205 -4.66 -7.21 -3.73
CA GLU A 205 -4.01 -8.09 -4.71
C GLU A 205 -4.65 -7.90 -6.09
N CYS A 206 -3.81 -7.61 -7.09
CA CYS A 206 -4.20 -7.24 -8.45
C CYS A 206 -3.55 -8.17 -9.50
N THR A 207 -3.95 -8.00 -10.75
CA THR A 207 -3.26 -8.58 -11.93
C THR A 207 -1.85 -8.02 -12.16
N HIS A 208 -1.52 -6.86 -11.58
CA HIS A 208 -0.23 -6.17 -11.70
C HIS A 208 0.16 -5.69 -13.11
N ASP A 209 -0.82 -5.57 -14.01
CA ASP A 209 -0.73 -5.02 -15.37
C ASP A 209 -0.40 -3.52 -15.43
N GLY A 210 -0.52 -2.77 -14.33
CA GLY A 210 -0.02 -1.39 -14.22
C GLY A 210 1.43 -1.29 -13.77
N SER A 211 2.04 -2.36 -13.25
CA SER A 211 3.39 -2.30 -12.71
C SER A 211 4.45 -2.68 -13.74
N VAL A 212 5.19 -1.68 -14.25
CA VAL A 212 6.27 -1.88 -15.23
C VAL A 212 7.30 -2.90 -14.76
N LYS A 213 7.68 -2.88 -13.47
CA LYS A 213 8.60 -3.87 -12.89
C LYS A 213 8.05 -5.29 -12.88
N HIS A 214 6.73 -5.46 -12.74
CA HIS A 214 6.12 -6.79 -12.78
C HIS A 214 5.96 -7.24 -14.23
N ILE A 215 5.65 -6.32 -15.14
CA ILE A 215 5.63 -6.57 -16.57
C ILE A 215 6.99 -7.10 -17.05
N GLN A 216 8.09 -6.47 -16.64
CA GLN A 216 9.45 -6.90 -16.98
C GLN A 216 9.79 -8.30 -16.47
N LYS A 217 9.28 -8.71 -15.31
CA LYS A 217 9.47 -10.10 -14.82
C LYS A 217 8.83 -11.14 -15.73
N PHE A 218 7.83 -10.77 -16.54
CA PHE A 218 7.21 -11.71 -17.49
C PHE A 218 8.06 -11.95 -18.73
N GLU A 219 9.03 -11.07 -19.05
CA GLU A 219 10.07 -11.39 -20.04
C GLU A 219 10.92 -12.57 -19.55
N ASP A 220 11.24 -12.61 -18.25
CA ASP A 220 12.01 -13.69 -17.63
C ASP A 220 11.18 -14.96 -17.34
N TRP A 221 9.90 -14.81 -16.97
CA TRP A 221 9.02 -15.90 -16.53
C TRP A 221 8.19 -16.54 -17.67
N GLY A 222 8.25 -15.98 -18.87
CA GLY A 222 7.56 -16.47 -20.06
C GLY A 222 6.12 -15.95 -20.21
N TRP A 223 5.78 -15.60 -21.46
CA TRP A 223 4.52 -14.94 -21.84
C TRP A 223 3.24 -15.76 -21.63
N GLY A 224 3.33 -17.08 -21.54
CA GLY A 224 2.19 -17.93 -21.15
C GLY A 224 1.72 -17.70 -19.71
N THR A 225 2.60 -17.22 -18.83
CA THR A 225 2.27 -16.81 -17.46
C THR A 225 1.53 -15.46 -17.45
N LEU A 226 1.86 -14.55 -18.37
CA LEU A 226 1.16 -13.27 -18.53
C LEU A 226 -0.27 -13.50 -19.02
N GLN A 227 -0.47 -14.30 -20.07
CA GLN A 227 -1.80 -14.57 -20.61
C GLN A 227 -2.72 -15.17 -19.53
N ARG A 228 -2.23 -16.10 -18.73
CA ARG A 228 -2.97 -16.70 -17.60
C ARG A 228 -3.22 -15.75 -16.42
N ARG A 229 -2.35 -14.75 -16.21
CA ARG A 229 -2.44 -13.85 -15.05
C ARG A 229 -3.19 -12.55 -15.34
N VAL A 230 -3.21 -12.10 -16.59
CA VAL A 230 -3.73 -10.79 -17.00
C VAL A 230 -4.91 -10.90 -17.96
N LEU A 231 -4.97 -11.94 -18.81
CA LEU A 231 -5.97 -12.08 -19.88
C LEU A 231 -6.98 -13.20 -19.64
N ASP A 232 -6.93 -13.84 -18.47
CA ASP A 232 -7.83 -14.94 -18.10
C ASP A 232 -9.07 -14.40 -17.38
N ALA A 233 -10.24 -14.61 -17.98
CA ALA A 233 -11.51 -14.09 -17.50
C ALA A 233 -11.95 -14.73 -16.17
N GLU A 234 -11.80 -16.06 -16.01
CA GLU A 234 -12.21 -16.77 -14.78
C GLU A 234 -11.44 -16.25 -13.56
N ARG A 235 -10.15 -15.98 -13.74
CA ARG A 235 -9.30 -15.39 -12.69
C ARG A 235 -9.70 -13.95 -12.37
N THR A 236 -10.19 -13.20 -13.35
CA THR A 236 -10.60 -11.81 -13.16
C THR A 236 -11.83 -11.74 -12.25
N ASP A 237 -12.77 -12.68 -12.37
CA ASP A 237 -13.95 -12.78 -11.49
C ASP A 237 -13.57 -13.18 -10.05
N ASP A 238 -12.61 -14.11 -9.89
CA ASP A 238 -12.05 -14.48 -8.59
C ASP A 238 -11.37 -13.28 -7.90
N LEU A 239 -10.59 -12.50 -8.66
CA LEU A 239 -9.92 -11.30 -8.14
C LEU A 239 -10.91 -10.18 -7.80
N HIS A 240 -11.92 -9.95 -8.63
CA HIS A 240 -12.99 -9.00 -8.34
C HIS A 240 -13.66 -9.34 -7.00
N THR A 241 -14.05 -10.60 -6.81
CA THR A 241 -14.69 -11.07 -5.57
C THR A 241 -13.76 -10.92 -4.37
N LEU A 242 -12.49 -11.29 -4.50
CA LEU A 242 -11.48 -11.11 -3.45
C LEU A 242 -11.32 -9.63 -3.06
N GLN A 243 -11.19 -8.75 -4.05
CA GLN A 243 -11.00 -7.31 -3.86
C GLN A 243 -12.21 -6.67 -3.17
N LEU A 244 -13.43 -7.02 -3.59
CA LEU A 244 -14.65 -6.59 -2.94
C LEU A 244 -14.72 -7.06 -1.48
N ASN A 245 -14.38 -8.32 -1.20
CA ASN A 245 -14.38 -8.85 0.16
C ASN A 245 -13.32 -8.18 1.05
N LEU A 246 -12.13 -7.87 0.51
CA LEU A 246 -11.11 -7.11 1.22
C LEU A 246 -11.57 -5.68 1.54
N LEU A 247 -12.16 -5.00 0.56
CA LEU A 247 -12.71 -3.65 0.71
C LEU A 247 -13.82 -3.62 1.77
N THR A 248 -14.78 -4.53 1.67
CA THR A 248 -15.90 -4.68 2.62
C THR A 248 -15.39 -4.97 4.04
N ASN A 249 -14.43 -5.89 4.20
CA ASN A 249 -13.90 -6.17 5.54
C ASN A 249 -13.08 -5.01 6.11
N GLY A 250 -12.29 -4.33 5.29
CA GLY A 250 -11.58 -3.11 5.68
C GLY A 250 -12.55 -2.03 6.18
N PHE A 251 -13.64 -1.81 5.43
CA PHE A 251 -14.67 -0.83 5.78
C PHE A 251 -15.48 -1.21 7.03
N ARG A 252 -15.72 -2.51 7.26
CA ARG A 252 -16.33 -3.02 8.49
C ARG A 252 -15.50 -2.66 9.73
N LEU A 253 -14.17 -2.72 9.63
CA LEU A 253 -13.23 -2.41 10.71
C LEU A 253 -12.95 -0.91 10.90
N LEU A 254 -13.41 -0.07 9.98
CA LEU A 254 -13.30 1.38 10.05
C LEU A 254 -14.31 1.97 11.03
N LYS A 255 -13.88 2.95 11.83
CA LYS A 255 -14.77 3.75 12.70
C LYS A 255 -15.70 4.63 11.86
N VAL A 256 -16.84 5.01 12.43
CA VAL A 256 -17.67 6.10 11.87
C VAL A 256 -16.85 7.39 11.88
N GLY A 257 -16.89 8.13 10.79
CA GLY A 257 -16.03 9.30 10.51
C GLY A 257 -14.60 8.95 10.07
N GLY A 258 -14.21 7.67 10.12
CA GLY A 258 -12.91 7.22 9.62
C GLY A 258 -12.86 7.21 8.09
N SER A 259 -11.63 7.12 7.54
CA SER A 259 -11.42 7.06 6.10
C SER A 259 -10.67 5.81 5.65
N LEU A 260 -11.11 5.22 4.54
CA LEU A 260 -10.47 4.07 3.89
C LEU A 260 -9.96 4.47 2.51
N VAL A 261 -8.76 4.01 2.15
CA VAL A 261 -8.25 4.09 0.77
C VAL A 261 -8.17 2.70 0.18
N TYR A 262 -8.88 2.51 -0.93
CA TYR A 262 -8.73 1.37 -1.82
C TYR A 262 -7.78 1.74 -2.95
N SER A 263 -6.85 0.85 -3.24
CA SER A 263 -5.92 1.04 -4.35
C SER A 263 -5.53 -0.27 -4.97
N THR A 264 -5.28 -0.26 -6.27
CA THR A 264 -4.73 -1.39 -7.00
C THR A 264 -3.68 -0.93 -7.97
N CYS A 265 -2.78 -1.85 -8.30
CA CYS A 265 -1.77 -1.73 -9.35
C CYS A 265 -2.27 -2.21 -10.73
N SER A 266 -3.59 -2.30 -10.91
CA SER A 266 -4.23 -2.76 -12.15
C SER A 266 -4.73 -1.58 -12.98
N LEU A 267 -4.65 -1.69 -14.30
CA LEU A 267 -5.27 -0.73 -15.22
C LEU A 267 -6.69 -1.14 -15.57
N THR A 268 -7.06 -2.39 -15.30
CA THR A 268 -8.35 -2.99 -15.65
C THR A 268 -9.50 -2.32 -14.88
N ILE A 269 -10.57 -1.95 -15.58
CA ILE A 269 -11.76 -1.31 -14.99
C ILE A 269 -12.50 -2.26 -14.04
N ALA A 270 -12.57 -3.55 -14.39
CA ALA A 270 -13.18 -4.59 -13.56
C ALA A 270 -12.58 -4.67 -12.15
N GLN A 271 -11.29 -4.42 -11.97
CA GLN A 271 -10.65 -4.46 -10.64
C GLN A 271 -10.70 -3.12 -9.89
N ASN A 272 -11.20 -2.08 -10.54
CA ASN A 272 -11.15 -0.71 -10.07
C ASN A 272 -12.56 -0.16 -9.93
N GLU A 273 -13.09 0.49 -10.96
CA GLU A 273 -14.40 1.13 -10.89
C GLU A 273 -15.53 0.12 -10.63
N ASP A 274 -15.50 -1.07 -11.24
CA ASP A 274 -16.58 -2.04 -11.04
C ASP A 274 -16.65 -2.52 -9.57
N VAL A 275 -15.49 -2.74 -8.93
CA VAL A 275 -15.39 -3.04 -7.49
C VAL A 275 -15.92 -1.88 -6.64
N VAL A 276 -15.57 -0.63 -6.99
CA VAL A 276 -16.03 0.56 -6.28
C VAL A 276 -17.54 0.73 -6.41
N GLU A 277 -18.11 0.56 -7.61
CA GLU A 277 -19.55 0.65 -7.84
C GLU A 277 -20.31 -0.44 -7.07
N GLN A 278 -19.83 -1.68 -7.12
CA GLN A 278 -20.48 -2.77 -6.40
C GLN A 278 -20.41 -2.55 -4.89
N PHE A 279 -19.26 -2.14 -4.37
CA PHE A 279 -19.09 -1.83 -2.96
C PHE A 279 -20.05 -0.72 -2.48
N LEU A 280 -20.19 0.37 -3.24
CA LEU A 280 -21.11 1.47 -2.92
C LEU A 280 -22.58 1.05 -2.99
N LYS A 281 -22.94 0.15 -3.91
CA LYS A 281 -24.30 -0.43 -3.98
C LYS A 281 -24.64 -1.28 -2.76
N GLU A 282 -23.64 -1.96 -2.18
CA GLU A 282 -23.82 -2.88 -1.04
C GLU A 282 -23.65 -2.19 0.33
N ASN A 283 -23.09 -0.99 0.39
CA ASN A 283 -22.74 -0.30 1.64
C ASN A 283 -23.29 1.14 1.68
N GLU A 284 -24.51 1.31 2.19
CA GLU A 284 -25.20 2.61 2.26
C GLU A 284 -24.48 3.67 3.12
N THR A 285 -23.69 3.24 4.11
CA THR A 285 -22.92 4.15 4.98
C THR A 285 -21.57 4.54 4.39
N ALA A 286 -21.25 4.09 3.17
CA ALA A 286 -19.99 4.41 2.50
C ALA A 286 -20.18 5.58 1.54
N GLU A 287 -19.40 6.63 1.73
CA GLU A 287 -19.37 7.76 0.81
C GLU A 287 -18.01 7.88 0.14
N LEU A 288 -18.01 8.00 -1.19
CA LEU A 288 -16.80 8.31 -1.94
C LEU A 288 -16.43 9.79 -1.71
N THR A 289 -15.23 10.04 -1.20
CA THR A 289 -14.75 11.37 -0.80
C THR A 289 -13.62 11.86 -1.68
N GLU A 290 -13.54 13.18 -1.84
CA GLU A 290 -12.45 13.80 -2.57
C GLU A 290 -11.12 13.62 -1.83
N ILE A 291 -10.06 13.59 -2.62
CA ILE A 291 -8.68 13.57 -2.12
C ILE A 291 -8.14 14.97 -2.35
N ASP A 292 -8.10 15.79 -1.31
CA ASP A 292 -7.69 17.21 -1.44
C ASP A 292 -6.32 17.36 -2.10
N ALA A 293 -5.38 16.46 -1.80
CA ALA A 293 -4.05 16.46 -2.41
C ALA A 293 -4.03 16.07 -3.90
N ALA A 294 -5.09 15.44 -4.42
CA ALA A 294 -5.12 14.94 -5.80
C ALA A 294 -5.23 16.05 -6.84
N SER A 295 -5.62 17.28 -6.46
CA SER A 295 -5.64 18.43 -7.37
C SER A 295 -4.25 18.73 -7.95
N ASP A 296 -3.20 18.44 -7.19
CA ASP A 296 -1.81 18.73 -7.56
C ASP A 296 -1.10 17.50 -8.15
N TRP A 297 -1.75 16.33 -8.13
CA TRP A 297 -1.15 15.09 -8.61
C TRP A 297 -1.20 15.01 -10.13
N PRO A 298 -0.15 14.51 -10.80
CA PRO A 298 -0.13 14.32 -12.25
C PRO A 298 -0.94 13.08 -12.66
N CYS A 299 -2.20 12.98 -12.21
CA CYS A 299 -3.08 11.83 -12.43
C CYS A 299 -4.35 12.24 -13.21
N LYS A 300 -5.06 11.25 -13.74
CA LYS A 300 -6.35 11.43 -14.41
C LYS A 300 -7.50 11.02 -13.49
N GLY A 301 -8.66 11.61 -13.68
CA GLY A 301 -9.90 11.07 -13.09
C GLY A 301 -10.22 9.69 -13.68
N GLY A 302 -10.74 8.79 -12.84
CA GLY A 302 -11.32 7.52 -13.28
C GLY A 302 -12.71 7.69 -13.89
N ARG A 303 -13.37 6.58 -14.24
CA ARG A 303 -14.74 6.63 -14.80
C ARG A 303 -15.80 7.09 -13.79
N ILE A 304 -15.53 6.83 -12.51
CA ILE A 304 -16.35 7.31 -11.40
C ILE A 304 -15.74 8.62 -10.89
N PRO A 305 -16.55 9.68 -10.69
CA PRO A 305 -16.06 10.91 -10.05
C PRO A 305 -15.35 10.61 -8.72
N LYS A 306 -14.35 11.42 -8.34
CA LYS A 306 -13.55 11.24 -7.10
C LYS A 306 -12.66 9.99 -7.05
N THR A 307 -12.49 9.30 -8.18
CA THR A 307 -11.49 8.24 -8.33
C THR A 307 -10.35 8.70 -9.22
N TRP A 308 -9.15 8.19 -8.99
CA TRP A 308 -7.93 8.69 -9.62
C TRP A 308 -7.08 7.57 -10.20
N ARG A 309 -6.48 7.81 -11.36
CA ARG A 309 -5.65 6.89 -12.12
C ARG A 309 -4.30 7.52 -12.43
N PHE A 310 -3.25 6.83 -12.01
CA PHE A 310 -1.87 7.07 -12.41
C PHE A 310 -1.54 6.17 -13.59
N ASP A 311 -0.78 6.70 -14.54
CA ASP A 311 -0.31 5.94 -15.70
C ASP A 311 1.06 6.43 -16.18
N PRO A 312 1.89 5.56 -16.78
CA PRO A 312 3.24 5.94 -17.18
C PRO A 312 3.33 7.15 -18.13
N LEU A 313 2.29 7.41 -18.93
CA LEU A 313 2.27 8.53 -19.87
C LEU A 313 2.02 9.88 -19.17
N THR A 314 1.18 9.88 -18.14
CA THR A 314 0.68 11.11 -17.50
C THR A 314 1.44 11.43 -16.23
N SER A 315 1.63 10.43 -15.36
CA SER A 315 2.27 10.62 -14.06
C SER A 315 3.76 10.29 -14.07
N GLN A 316 4.26 9.65 -15.13
CA GLN A 316 5.60 9.05 -15.19
C GLN A 316 5.85 7.99 -14.10
N THR A 317 4.77 7.47 -13.49
CA THR A 317 4.82 6.43 -12.46
C THR A 317 4.36 5.09 -12.99
N SER A 318 4.43 4.05 -12.16
CA SER A 318 3.64 2.84 -12.42
C SER A 318 2.14 3.17 -12.45
N GLY A 319 1.37 2.33 -13.15
CA GLY A 319 -0.08 2.36 -13.13
C GLY A 319 -0.63 2.08 -11.74
N LEU A 320 -1.55 2.94 -11.28
CA LEU A 320 -2.22 2.78 -9.99
C LEU A 320 -3.62 3.41 -10.03
N PHE A 321 -4.59 2.74 -9.42
CA PHE A 321 -5.91 3.29 -9.13
C PHE A 321 -6.02 3.63 -7.65
N VAL A 322 -6.68 4.74 -7.32
CA VAL A 322 -6.93 5.18 -5.94
C VAL A 322 -8.38 5.67 -5.80
N ALA A 323 -9.08 5.13 -4.79
CA ALA A 323 -10.40 5.56 -4.36
C ALA A 323 -10.43 5.73 -2.84
N LYS A 324 -11.02 6.82 -2.36
CA LYS A 324 -11.11 7.14 -0.93
C LYS A 324 -12.57 7.15 -0.49
N PHE A 325 -12.83 6.49 0.62
CA PHE A 325 -14.14 6.38 1.23
C PHE A 325 -14.13 6.96 2.65
N THR A 326 -15.24 7.56 3.05
CA THR A 326 -15.52 7.90 4.45
C THR A 326 -16.74 7.09 4.90
N LYS A 327 -16.72 6.65 6.17
CA LYS A 327 -17.86 5.99 6.79
C LYS A 327 -18.71 7.00 7.51
N VAL A 328 -19.94 7.20 7.04
CA VAL A 328 -20.92 8.09 7.68
C VAL A 328 -21.75 7.39 8.75
#